data_AF-L5NYN7-F1
#
_entry.id   AF-L5NYN7-F1
#
_cell.length_a   1.000
_cell.length_b   1.000
_cell.length_c   1.000
_cell.angle_alpha   90.00
_cell.angle_beta   90.00
_cell.angle_gamma   90.00
#
_symmetry.space_group_name_H-M   'P 1'
#
loop_
_entity.id
_entity.type
_entity.pdbx_description
1 polymer ?
#
loop_
_entity_poly.entity_id
_entity_poly.type
_entity_poly.pdbx_seq_one_letter_code
_entity_poly.pdbx_strand_id
1 'polypeptide(L)'
;LSRITCPYHLWAYELDGSLQSTPKSFEEASLNPDLDDDAVSELDPEENGLMEVNTDAIGPLVFVNFEDEPSLSLAEQAGEMKTELEDLPLGEYEHARRYVSEVECNWKTFSGNYSECDHCQANHQDWVQGLELMESELEVNDYHWVLHYKHKEDVDDEMRIHPEHEAKFYYFWPNFTVNMYGTADGYGTYIIDPIDEGRFQLIADYYFRDSELSEEEEKFVQTSRQLQEEDFELVERQYEGLTSGALGQAQLGPNEHTVHKLHRLAQDAYNA
;
A
#
# COMPACT_ATOMS: atom_id res chain seq x y z
N LEU A 1 -3.18 18.07 -19.11
CA LEU A 1 -1.79 17.89 -19.62
C LEU A 1 -1.89 17.17 -20.96
N SER A 2 -1.08 17.55 -21.96
CA SER A 2 -1.13 16.91 -23.28
C SER A 2 0.18 16.22 -23.68
N ARG A 3 1.21 16.26 -22.82
CA ARG A 3 2.52 15.61 -22.99
C ARG A 3 3.33 15.70 -21.70
N ILE A 4 4.35 14.87 -21.57
CA ILE A 4 5.37 14.93 -20.53
C ILE A 4 6.57 15.71 -21.08
N THR A 5 7.17 16.61 -20.31
CA THR A 5 8.33 17.39 -20.75
C THR A 5 9.41 17.37 -19.70
N CYS A 6 10.57 16.82 -20.04
CA CYS A 6 11.74 16.79 -19.16
C CYS A 6 12.17 18.23 -18.83
N PRO A 7 12.27 18.62 -17.55
CA PRO A 7 12.59 19.99 -17.16
C PRO A 7 14.04 20.37 -17.46
N TYR A 8 14.91 19.39 -17.74
CA TYR A 8 16.34 19.65 -17.94
C TYR A 8 16.62 20.20 -19.34
N HIS A 9 16.28 19.41 -20.36
CA HIS A 9 16.51 19.74 -21.75
C HIS A 9 15.25 19.62 -22.59
N LEU A 10 14.05 19.68 -22.01
CA LEU A 10 12.80 19.75 -22.77
C LEU A 10 12.57 18.60 -23.76
N TRP A 11 13.14 17.42 -23.51
CA TRP A 11 12.70 16.21 -24.19
C TRP A 11 11.22 16.02 -23.91
N ALA A 12 10.44 15.84 -24.96
CA ALA A 12 8.99 15.75 -24.85
C ALA A 12 8.54 14.35 -25.25
N TYR A 13 7.65 13.79 -24.42
CA TYR A 13 7.10 12.47 -24.60
C TYR A 13 5.58 12.58 -24.67
N GLU A 14 4.95 11.75 -25.49
CA GLU A 14 3.51 11.55 -25.43
C GLU A 14 3.12 10.90 -24.08
N LEU A 15 1.82 10.85 -23.77
CA LEU A 15 1.35 10.24 -22.52
C LEU A 15 1.51 8.71 -22.49
N ASP A 16 1.77 8.08 -23.63
CA ASP A 16 2.14 6.67 -23.76
C ASP A 16 3.66 6.43 -23.59
N GLY A 17 4.45 7.48 -23.33
CA GLY A 17 5.88 7.38 -23.11
C GLY A 17 6.73 7.45 -24.39
N SER A 18 6.13 7.45 -25.59
CA SER A 18 6.88 7.59 -26.84
C SER A 18 7.59 8.94 -26.94
N LEU A 19 8.85 8.93 -27.40
CA LEU A 19 9.62 10.16 -27.58
C LEU A 19 9.07 10.97 -28.76
N GLN A 20 8.50 12.14 -28.48
CA GLN A 20 7.92 13.04 -29.47
C GLN A 20 8.98 13.98 -30.08
N SER A 21 9.84 14.56 -29.25
CA SER A 21 10.85 15.52 -29.72
C SER A 21 11.98 15.75 -28.71
N THR A 22 13.12 16.17 -29.24
CA THR A 22 14.30 16.65 -28.49
C THR A 22 14.60 18.11 -28.84
N PRO A 23 15.51 18.81 -28.12
CA PRO A 23 15.89 20.17 -28.48
C PRO A 23 16.49 20.28 -29.87
N LYS A 24 16.19 21.39 -30.54
CA LYS A 24 16.81 21.74 -31.83
C LYS A 24 18.34 21.74 -31.82
N SER A 25 18.96 22.01 -30.66
CA SER A 25 20.43 21.96 -30.53
C SER A 25 21.02 20.55 -30.74
N PHE A 26 20.21 19.49 -30.70
CA PHE A 26 20.63 18.12 -31.01
C PHE A 26 20.69 17.88 -32.54
N GLU A 27 19.93 18.64 -33.34
CA GLU A 27 19.99 18.58 -34.80
C GLU A 27 21.26 19.27 -35.35
N GLU A 28 21.88 20.16 -34.58
CA GLU A 28 23.05 20.96 -34.96
C GLU A 28 24.27 20.61 -34.08
N ALA A 29 24.76 19.37 -34.17
CA ALA A 29 25.87 18.85 -33.36
C ALA A 29 27.28 19.43 -33.70
N SER A 30 27.36 20.73 -33.98
CA SER A 30 28.59 21.43 -34.42
C SER A 30 29.61 21.72 -33.31
N LEU A 31 29.28 21.42 -32.05
CA LEU A 31 30.10 21.73 -30.88
C LEU A 31 30.91 20.54 -30.35
N ASN A 32 30.77 19.34 -30.94
CA ASN A 32 31.57 18.18 -30.57
C ASN A 32 32.71 17.97 -31.58
N PRO A 33 33.96 18.37 -31.27
CA PRO A 33 35.08 18.30 -32.21
C PRO A 33 35.56 16.87 -32.49
N ASP A 34 35.08 15.89 -31.72
CA ASP A 34 35.45 14.47 -31.84
C ASP A 34 34.43 13.66 -32.65
N LEU A 35 33.31 14.27 -33.06
CA LEU A 35 32.31 13.66 -33.93
C LEU A 35 32.38 14.34 -35.30
N ASP A 36 32.70 13.57 -36.33
CA ASP A 36 32.38 14.00 -37.71
C ASP A 36 30.86 14.01 -37.86
N ASP A 37 30.28 15.01 -38.55
CA ASP A 37 28.82 15.17 -38.69
C ASP A 37 28.11 13.90 -39.20
N ASP A 38 28.79 13.10 -40.04
CA ASP A 38 28.29 11.82 -40.58
C ASP A 38 28.28 10.65 -39.56
N ALA A 39 28.90 10.82 -38.38
CA ALA A 39 29.03 9.80 -37.33
C ALA A 39 28.01 9.96 -36.19
N VAL A 40 27.23 11.05 -36.19
CA VAL A 40 26.12 11.23 -35.25
C VAL A 40 24.95 10.39 -35.75
N SER A 41 24.68 9.26 -35.09
CA SER A 41 23.45 8.50 -35.34
C SER A 41 22.24 9.39 -35.07
N GLU A 42 21.26 9.38 -35.97
CA GLU A 42 19.95 9.96 -35.68
C GLU A 42 19.42 9.37 -34.37
N LEU A 43 18.85 10.23 -33.51
CA LEU A 43 18.21 9.78 -32.28
C LEU A 43 17.02 8.90 -32.64
N ASP A 44 17.11 7.60 -32.35
CA ASP A 44 16.02 6.66 -32.55
C ASP A 44 14.95 6.88 -31.46
N PRO A 45 13.73 7.36 -31.81
CA PRO A 45 12.67 7.55 -30.83
C PRO A 45 12.21 6.26 -30.16
N GLU A 46 12.35 5.10 -30.81
CA GLU A 46 11.97 3.80 -30.26
C GLU A 46 12.93 3.36 -29.14
N GLU A 47 14.23 3.64 -29.28
CA GLU A 47 15.24 3.31 -28.26
C GLU A 47 15.30 4.33 -27.10
N ASN A 48 14.59 5.47 -27.23
CA ASN A 48 14.72 6.61 -26.31
C ASN A 48 13.37 7.06 -25.69
N GLY A 49 12.36 6.19 -25.74
CA GLY A 49 11.09 6.37 -25.02
C GLY A 49 11.26 6.29 -23.50
N LEU A 50 10.20 6.63 -22.76
CA LEU A 50 10.15 6.35 -21.32
C LEU A 50 10.10 4.83 -21.10
N MET A 51 10.74 4.37 -20.03
CA MET A 51 10.64 2.97 -19.62
C MET A 51 9.20 2.63 -19.25
N GLU A 52 8.66 1.56 -19.84
CA GLU A 52 7.36 1.04 -19.47
C GLU A 52 7.43 0.35 -18.10
N VAL A 53 6.30 0.37 -17.40
CA VAL A 53 6.12 -0.37 -16.14
C VAL A 53 4.78 -1.07 -16.21
N ASN A 54 4.72 -2.32 -15.78
CA ASN A 54 3.48 -3.08 -15.79
C ASN A 54 2.49 -2.49 -14.77
N THR A 55 1.25 -2.25 -15.20
CA THR A 55 0.19 -1.73 -14.34
C THR A 55 -1.10 -2.52 -14.52
N ASP A 56 -1.83 -2.74 -13.44
CA ASP A 56 -3.15 -3.35 -13.43
C ASP A 56 -3.97 -2.75 -12.26
N ALA A 57 -5.27 -3.05 -12.17
CA ALA A 57 -6.15 -2.44 -11.16
C ALA A 57 -7.16 -3.41 -10.53
N ILE A 58 -7.56 -3.09 -9.30
CA ILE A 58 -8.72 -3.66 -8.60
C ILE A 58 -9.65 -2.50 -8.27
N GLY A 59 -10.73 -2.34 -9.02
CA GLY A 59 -11.58 -1.15 -8.92
C GLY A 59 -10.78 0.15 -9.12
N PRO A 60 -10.82 1.12 -8.19
CA PRO A 60 -10.05 2.37 -8.28
C PRO A 60 -8.58 2.23 -7.84
N LEU A 61 -8.17 1.07 -7.34
CA LEU A 61 -6.83 0.84 -6.80
C LEU A 61 -5.89 0.41 -7.93
N VAL A 62 -4.84 1.19 -8.18
CA VAL A 62 -3.85 0.92 -9.23
C VAL A 62 -2.60 0.30 -8.63
N PHE A 63 -2.15 -0.81 -9.22
CA PHE A 63 -0.96 -1.54 -8.82
C PHE A 63 0.11 -1.48 -9.90
N VAL A 64 1.37 -1.53 -9.48
CA VAL A 64 2.55 -1.39 -10.34
C VAL A 64 3.46 -2.58 -10.10
N ASN A 65 3.97 -3.19 -11.17
CA ASN A 65 5.00 -4.23 -11.14
C ASN A 65 6.19 -3.82 -12.01
N PHE A 66 7.39 -3.85 -11.44
CA PHE A 66 8.63 -3.43 -12.10
C PHE A 66 9.34 -4.56 -12.87
N GLU A 67 8.85 -5.81 -12.79
CA GLU A 67 9.32 -6.88 -13.67
C GLU A 67 8.82 -6.63 -15.10
N ASP A 68 9.68 -6.80 -16.10
CA ASP A 68 9.29 -6.70 -17.51
C ASP A 68 8.22 -7.75 -17.88
N GLU A 69 8.39 -8.97 -17.37
CA GLU A 69 7.46 -10.08 -17.51
C GLU A 69 7.07 -10.62 -16.12
N PRO A 70 5.98 -10.09 -15.52
CA PRO A 70 5.52 -10.53 -14.20
C PRO A 70 5.27 -12.04 -14.14
N SER A 71 5.85 -12.69 -13.14
CA SER A 71 5.65 -14.13 -12.92
C SER A 71 4.20 -14.52 -12.53
N LEU A 72 3.44 -13.55 -12.00
CA LEU A 72 2.02 -13.65 -11.68
C LEU A 72 1.29 -12.39 -12.14
N SER A 73 0.08 -12.54 -12.67
CA SER A 73 -0.83 -11.42 -12.88
C SER A 73 -1.42 -10.92 -11.56
N LEU A 74 -1.90 -9.67 -11.53
CA LEU A 74 -2.57 -9.10 -10.35
C LEU A 74 -3.79 -9.94 -9.96
N ALA A 75 -4.56 -10.42 -10.93
CA ALA A 75 -5.72 -11.27 -10.69
C ALA A 75 -5.36 -12.61 -10.04
N GLU A 76 -4.26 -13.24 -10.46
CA GLU A 76 -3.77 -14.49 -9.85
C GLU A 76 -3.26 -14.27 -8.42
N GLN A 77 -2.53 -13.17 -8.19
CA GLN A 77 -1.99 -12.86 -6.86
C GLN A 77 -3.09 -12.45 -5.87
N ALA A 78 -4.03 -11.61 -6.31
CA ALA A 78 -5.13 -11.13 -5.48
C ALA A 78 -6.19 -12.21 -5.23
N GLY A 79 -6.40 -13.16 -6.14
CA GLY A 79 -7.37 -14.23 -5.98
C GLY A 79 -8.78 -13.69 -5.69
N GLU A 80 -9.45 -14.23 -4.67
CA GLU A 80 -10.82 -13.87 -4.29
C GLU A 80 -10.95 -12.40 -3.84
N MET A 81 -9.94 -11.84 -3.18
CA MET A 81 -9.89 -10.41 -2.79
C MET A 81 -10.19 -9.46 -3.95
N LYS A 82 -9.75 -9.79 -5.17
CA LYS A 82 -10.01 -8.94 -6.34
C LYS A 82 -11.52 -8.79 -6.57
N THR A 83 -12.25 -9.90 -6.54
CA THR A 83 -13.69 -9.89 -6.80
C THR A 83 -14.42 -9.20 -5.64
N GLU A 84 -14.03 -9.50 -4.40
CA GLU A 84 -14.61 -8.87 -3.21
C GLU A 84 -14.49 -7.35 -3.22
N LEU A 85 -13.29 -6.82 -3.54
CA LEU A 85 -13.08 -5.38 -3.60
C LEU A 85 -13.73 -4.72 -4.82
N GLU A 86 -13.87 -5.44 -5.94
CA GLU A 86 -14.56 -4.95 -7.15
C GLU A 86 -16.09 -4.91 -6.98
N ASP A 87 -16.66 -5.78 -6.15
CA ASP A 87 -18.09 -5.78 -5.82
C ASP A 87 -18.49 -4.63 -4.89
N LEU A 88 -17.51 -3.97 -4.25
CA LEU A 88 -17.73 -2.81 -3.41
C LEU A 88 -17.72 -1.51 -4.22
N PRO A 89 -18.48 -0.49 -3.80
CA PRO A 89 -18.57 0.80 -4.51
C PRO A 89 -17.34 1.70 -4.27
N LEU A 90 -16.12 1.15 -4.19
CA LEU A 90 -14.91 1.89 -3.80
C LEU A 90 -14.65 3.13 -4.67
N GLY A 91 -15.05 3.10 -5.94
CA GLY A 91 -14.91 4.19 -6.90
C GLY A 91 -15.93 5.33 -6.74
N GLU A 92 -16.91 5.20 -5.83
CA GLU A 92 -17.87 6.25 -5.49
C GLU A 92 -17.38 7.15 -4.33
N TYR A 93 -16.22 6.85 -3.76
CA TYR A 93 -15.62 7.60 -2.65
C TYR A 93 -14.47 8.49 -3.15
N GLU A 94 -14.35 9.65 -2.56
CA GLU A 94 -13.31 10.64 -2.85
C GLU A 94 -12.20 10.57 -1.81
N HIS A 95 -10.97 10.89 -2.23
CA HIS A 95 -9.85 11.05 -1.31
C HIS A 95 -10.09 12.28 -0.42
N ALA A 96 -10.23 12.06 0.88
CA ALA A 96 -10.52 13.13 1.84
C ALA A 96 -9.31 13.50 2.70
N ARG A 97 -8.47 12.52 3.05
CA ARG A 97 -7.31 12.75 3.92
C ARG A 97 -6.16 11.83 3.58
N ARG A 98 -4.94 12.37 3.67
CA ARG A 98 -3.68 11.61 3.67
C ARG A 98 -2.87 11.95 4.91
N TYR A 99 -2.37 10.93 5.60
CA TYR A 99 -1.24 11.04 6.52
C TYR A 99 -0.04 10.31 5.95
N VAL A 100 1.13 10.93 6.09
CA VAL A 100 2.41 10.33 5.75
C VAL A 100 3.24 10.31 7.02
N SER A 101 3.71 9.14 7.43
CA SER A 101 4.51 8.98 8.65
C SER A 101 5.73 8.13 8.36
N GLU A 102 6.91 8.66 8.68
CA GLU A 102 8.13 7.87 8.77
C GLU A 102 8.15 7.17 10.13
N VAL A 103 8.43 5.88 10.13
CA VAL A 103 8.44 5.02 11.32
C VAL A 103 9.79 4.34 11.41
N GLU A 104 10.41 4.36 12.59
CA GLU A 104 11.77 3.86 12.81
C GLU A 104 11.81 2.35 13.07
N CYS A 105 11.20 1.58 12.15
CA CYS A 105 11.34 0.12 12.15
C CYS A 105 11.43 -0.47 10.73
N ASN A 106 11.84 -1.74 10.63
CA ASN A 106 11.76 -2.45 9.36
C ASN A 106 10.30 -2.66 8.96
N TRP A 107 9.96 -2.45 7.68
CA TRP A 107 8.61 -2.62 7.16
C TRP A 107 7.97 -3.98 7.51
N LYS A 108 8.76 -5.08 7.54
CA LYS A 108 8.27 -6.43 7.88
C LYS A 108 7.81 -6.53 9.34
N THR A 109 8.41 -5.75 10.23
CA THR A 109 8.00 -5.67 11.64
C THR A 109 6.62 -5.07 11.74
N PHE A 110 6.36 -3.95 11.07
CA PHE A 110 5.03 -3.33 11.03
C PHE A 110 3.99 -4.18 10.30
N SER A 111 4.35 -4.77 9.15
CA SER A 111 3.46 -5.72 8.45
C SER A 111 3.07 -6.90 9.33
N GLY A 112 3.99 -7.41 10.15
CA GLY A 112 3.72 -8.44 11.14
C GLY A 112 2.70 -7.98 12.18
N ASN A 113 2.93 -6.81 12.78
CA ASN A 113 2.02 -6.18 13.76
C ASN A 113 0.61 -5.99 13.20
N TYR A 114 0.47 -5.45 11.99
CA TYR A 114 -0.84 -5.28 11.34
C TYR A 114 -1.59 -6.60 11.11
N SER A 115 -0.85 -7.71 10.98
CA SER A 115 -1.41 -8.98 10.56
C SER A 115 -2.04 -9.80 11.68
N GLU A 116 -1.94 -9.35 12.93
CA GLU A 116 -2.47 -10.02 14.10
C GLU A 116 -3.16 -9.03 15.05
N CYS A 117 -3.80 -9.55 16.10
CA CYS A 117 -4.47 -8.71 17.10
C CYS A 117 -4.32 -9.26 18.52
N ASP A 118 -3.26 -10.05 18.76
CA ASP A 118 -2.85 -10.52 20.08
C ASP A 118 -2.43 -9.32 20.95
N HIS A 119 -1.87 -8.26 20.37
CA HIS A 119 -1.51 -7.03 21.08
C HIS A 119 -2.69 -6.07 21.32
N CYS A 120 -3.78 -6.18 20.55
CA CYS A 120 -4.88 -5.21 20.53
C CYS A 120 -5.53 -5.01 21.90
N GLN A 121 -5.81 -6.09 22.63
CA GLN A 121 -6.49 -5.97 23.93
C GLN A 121 -5.68 -5.16 24.95
N ALA A 122 -4.36 -5.21 24.85
CA ALA A 122 -3.46 -4.51 25.76
C ALA A 122 -3.25 -3.04 25.35
N ASN A 123 -3.13 -2.77 24.04
CA ASN A 123 -2.63 -1.50 23.53
C ASN A 123 -3.72 -0.62 22.89
N HIS A 124 -4.78 -1.20 22.31
CA HIS A 124 -5.83 -0.47 21.59
C HIS A 124 -7.13 -0.40 22.39
N GLN A 125 -7.03 -0.02 23.66
CA GLN A 125 -8.14 -0.14 24.62
C GLN A 125 -9.38 0.64 24.21
N ASP A 126 -9.23 1.76 23.49
CA ASP A 126 -10.36 2.55 23.00
C ASP A 126 -11.03 1.92 21.78
N TRP A 127 -10.25 1.34 20.87
CA TRP A 127 -10.77 0.70 19.66
C TRP A 127 -11.45 -0.65 19.96
N VAL A 128 -10.84 -1.50 20.79
CA VAL A 128 -11.38 -2.84 21.10
C VAL A 128 -12.68 -2.82 21.91
N GLN A 129 -13.06 -1.68 22.49
CA GLN A 129 -14.34 -1.54 23.21
C GLN A 129 -15.54 -1.83 22.31
N GLY A 130 -15.47 -1.43 21.03
CA GLY A 130 -16.56 -1.62 20.06
C GLY A 130 -16.60 -3.01 19.41
N LEU A 131 -15.66 -3.91 19.72
CA LEU A 131 -15.47 -5.17 19.01
C LEU A 131 -15.60 -6.42 19.90
N GLU A 132 -16.11 -7.51 19.33
CA GLU A 132 -16.08 -8.87 19.89
C GLU A 132 -14.84 -9.62 19.37
N LEU A 133 -13.66 -9.30 19.92
CA LEU A 133 -12.39 -9.90 19.49
C LEU A 133 -12.34 -11.43 19.59
N MET A 134 -13.10 -12.03 20.51
CA MET A 134 -13.10 -13.50 20.69
C MET A 134 -13.92 -14.24 19.62
N GLU A 135 -14.71 -13.50 18.83
CA GLU A 135 -15.49 -14.03 17.70
C GLU A 135 -14.90 -13.61 16.35
N SER A 136 -13.67 -13.10 16.35
CA SER A 136 -12.96 -12.69 15.13
C SER A 136 -12.68 -13.87 14.22
N GLU A 137 -12.78 -13.64 12.92
CA GLU A 137 -12.48 -14.64 11.90
C GLU A 137 -11.27 -14.19 11.08
N LEU A 138 -10.50 -15.16 10.60
CA LEU A 138 -9.28 -14.92 9.83
C LEU A 138 -9.35 -15.75 8.56
N GLU A 139 -9.34 -15.07 7.42
CA GLU A 139 -9.27 -15.67 6.09
C GLU A 139 -7.84 -15.54 5.57
N VAL A 140 -7.21 -16.66 5.22
CA VAL A 140 -5.80 -16.67 4.75
C VAL A 140 -5.71 -17.35 3.40
N ASN A 141 -5.21 -16.59 2.43
CA ASN A 141 -4.95 -17.03 1.07
C ASN A 141 -3.43 -17.02 0.77
N ASP A 142 -3.06 -17.18 -0.50
CA ASP A 142 -1.67 -17.32 -0.87
C ASP A 142 -0.84 -16.04 -0.69
N TYR A 143 -1.39 -14.88 -1.10
CA TYR A 143 -0.73 -13.58 -1.06
C TYR A 143 -1.55 -12.48 -0.36
N HIS A 144 -2.66 -12.84 0.27
CA HIS A 144 -3.47 -11.92 1.05
C HIS A 144 -4.14 -12.61 2.22
N TRP A 145 -4.63 -11.82 3.17
CA TRP A 145 -5.50 -12.26 4.25
C TRP A 145 -6.45 -11.15 4.66
N VAL A 146 -7.56 -11.55 5.28
CA VAL A 146 -8.58 -10.64 5.80
C VAL A 146 -8.81 -10.96 7.27
N LEU A 147 -8.71 -9.93 8.11
CA LEU A 147 -9.07 -9.99 9.53
C LEU A 147 -10.49 -9.43 9.69
N HIS A 148 -11.38 -10.26 10.23
CA HIS A 148 -12.78 -9.92 10.45
C HIS A 148 -13.03 -9.71 11.94
N TYR A 149 -13.48 -8.53 12.34
CA TYR A 149 -13.82 -8.20 13.72
C TYR A 149 -15.29 -7.81 13.84
N LYS A 150 -16.07 -8.65 14.52
CA LYS A 150 -17.50 -8.37 14.75
C LYS A 150 -17.69 -7.20 15.69
N HIS A 151 -18.66 -6.34 15.39
CA HIS A 151 -19.06 -5.27 16.29
C HIS A 151 -19.94 -5.80 17.43
N LYS A 152 -19.78 -5.24 18.63
CA LYS A 152 -20.62 -5.59 19.79
C LYS A 152 -22.07 -5.14 19.65
N GLU A 153 -22.26 -4.00 18.98
CA GLU A 153 -23.54 -3.38 18.74
C GLU A 153 -23.81 -3.37 17.23
N ASP A 154 -25.07 -3.50 16.84
CA ASP A 154 -25.46 -3.35 15.43
C ASP A 154 -25.14 -1.93 14.97
N VAL A 155 -24.38 -1.84 13.87
CA VAL A 155 -24.10 -0.57 13.19
C VAL A 155 -25.12 -0.35 12.08
N ASP A 156 -25.55 0.89 11.90
CA ASP A 156 -26.52 1.26 10.86
C ASP A 156 -26.01 0.88 9.47
N ASP A 157 -26.90 0.38 8.61
CA ASP A 157 -26.63 0.04 7.21
C ASP A 157 -26.11 1.26 6.44
N GLU A 158 -26.59 2.47 6.77
CA GLU A 158 -26.16 3.73 6.12
C GLU A 158 -24.73 4.14 6.49
N MET A 159 -24.12 3.53 7.51
CA MET A 159 -22.76 3.83 7.98
C MET A 159 -21.74 2.79 7.52
N ARG A 160 -22.08 1.93 6.54
CA ARG A 160 -21.25 0.80 6.13
C ARG A 160 -21.10 0.71 4.62
N ILE A 161 -19.87 0.44 4.20
CA ILE A 161 -19.51 0.24 2.78
C ILE A 161 -19.84 -1.18 2.28
N HIS A 162 -19.94 -2.15 3.19
CA HIS A 162 -20.21 -3.56 2.88
C HIS A 162 -21.35 -4.09 3.77
N PRO A 163 -22.07 -5.14 3.33
CA PRO A 163 -23.29 -5.58 4.01
C PRO A 163 -23.03 -6.35 5.32
N GLU A 164 -21.83 -6.89 5.53
CA GLU A 164 -21.48 -7.61 6.75
C GLU A 164 -21.37 -6.66 7.98
N HIS A 165 -21.77 -7.14 9.15
CA HIS A 165 -21.83 -6.35 10.39
C HIS A 165 -20.50 -6.47 11.17
N GLU A 166 -19.40 -6.12 10.51
CA GLU A 166 -18.04 -6.31 11.01
C GLU A 166 -17.07 -5.29 10.43
N ALA A 167 -15.91 -5.16 11.05
CA ALA A 167 -14.76 -4.50 10.45
C ALA A 167 -13.91 -5.51 9.68
N LYS A 168 -13.48 -5.16 8.48
CA LYS A 168 -12.63 -5.96 7.60
C LYS A 168 -11.30 -5.27 7.34
N PHE A 169 -10.20 -5.96 7.62
CA PHE A 169 -8.84 -5.46 7.40
C PHE A 169 -8.12 -6.40 6.44
N TYR A 170 -7.99 -5.96 5.19
CA TYR A 170 -7.29 -6.65 4.14
C TYR A 170 -5.80 -6.35 4.23
N TYR A 171 -4.96 -7.38 4.14
CA TYR A 171 -3.54 -7.24 3.84
C TYR A 171 -3.25 -7.91 2.51
N PHE A 172 -2.64 -7.18 1.59
CA PHE A 172 -2.18 -7.68 0.30
C PHE A 172 -0.65 -7.59 0.23
N TRP A 173 -0.02 -8.75 0.09
CA TRP A 173 1.43 -8.86 -0.04
C TRP A 173 1.93 -8.13 -1.29
N PRO A 174 3.02 -7.33 -1.20
CA PRO A 174 3.90 -7.25 -0.04
C PRO A 174 3.53 -6.19 0.99
N ASN A 175 2.81 -5.12 0.64
CA ASN A 175 2.86 -3.90 1.43
C ASN A 175 1.61 -3.00 1.33
N PHE A 176 0.47 -3.56 0.96
CA PHE A 176 -0.76 -2.79 0.76
C PHE A 176 -1.89 -3.28 1.67
N THR A 177 -2.72 -2.38 2.17
CA THR A 177 -3.88 -2.73 2.98
C THR A 177 -5.14 -1.96 2.55
N VAL A 178 -6.30 -2.57 2.80
CA VAL A 178 -7.61 -1.91 2.73
C VAL A 178 -8.31 -2.13 4.07
N ASN A 179 -8.74 -1.05 4.70
CA ASN A 179 -9.24 -1.02 6.07
C ASN A 179 -10.67 -0.50 6.07
N MET A 180 -11.62 -1.35 6.44
CA MET A 180 -13.03 -1.02 6.57
C MET A 180 -13.42 -1.23 8.02
N TYR A 181 -13.56 -0.14 8.76
CA TYR A 181 -13.80 -0.18 10.20
C TYR A 181 -15.26 -0.47 10.57
N GLY A 182 -16.16 -0.55 9.60
CA GLY A 182 -17.59 -0.85 9.80
C GLY A 182 -18.37 0.19 10.62
N THR A 183 -17.78 1.34 10.93
CA THR A 183 -18.33 2.39 11.82
C THR A 183 -18.39 3.78 11.16
N ALA A 184 -18.06 3.85 9.87
CA ALA A 184 -18.20 5.02 9.02
C ALA A 184 -18.36 4.57 7.55
N ASP A 185 -19.12 5.33 6.75
CA ASP A 185 -19.28 5.08 5.32
C ASP A 185 -18.02 5.52 4.56
N GLY A 186 -16.98 4.69 4.62
CA GLY A 186 -15.70 4.95 4.00
C GLY A 186 -14.71 3.81 4.21
N TYR A 187 -13.53 3.96 3.61
CA TYR A 187 -12.44 3.02 3.76
C TYR A 187 -11.10 3.75 3.85
N GLY A 188 -10.13 3.10 4.48
CA GLY A 188 -8.75 3.56 4.50
C GLY A 188 -7.85 2.62 3.72
N THR A 189 -6.76 3.12 3.14
CA THR A 189 -5.70 2.29 2.57
C THR A 189 -4.37 2.63 3.19
N TYR A 190 -3.54 1.62 3.44
CA TYR A 190 -2.15 1.83 3.84
C TYR A 190 -1.20 1.32 2.76
N ILE A 191 -0.23 2.14 2.39
CA ILE A 191 0.98 1.70 1.67
C ILE A 191 2.12 1.72 2.67
N ILE A 192 2.74 0.56 2.90
CA ILE A 192 3.90 0.37 3.78
C ILE A 192 5.15 0.48 2.88
N ASP A 193 5.64 1.68 2.64
CA ASP A 193 6.70 1.95 1.66
C ASP A 193 8.10 1.90 2.30
N PRO A 194 8.94 0.88 2.05
CA PRO A 194 10.25 0.78 2.68
C PRO A 194 11.20 1.92 2.26
N ILE A 195 11.81 2.60 3.22
CA ILE A 195 12.84 3.63 2.96
C ILE A 195 14.23 2.97 2.98
N ASP A 196 14.51 2.22 4.04
CA ASP A 196 15.74 1.45 4.22
C ASP A 196 15.52 0.23 5.14
N GLU A 197 16.59 -0.37 5.65
CA GLU A 197 16.52 -1.57 6.49
C GLU A 197 15.88 -1.35 7.86
N GLY A 198 15.83 -0.11 8.35
CA GLY A 198 15.31 0.23 9.68
C GLY A 198 14.22 1.28 9.66
N ARG A 199 13.76 1.71 8.48
CA ARG A 199 12.71 2.72 8.33
C ARG A 199 11.78 2.41 7.18
N PHE A 200 10.51 2.75 7.37
CA PHE A 200 9.51 2.76 6.31
C PHE A 200 8.63 4.00 6.43
N GLN A 201 7.93 4.33 5.35
CA GLN A 201 6.92 5.37 5.30
C GLN A 201 5.54 4.69 5.24
N LEU A 202 4.68 4.95 6.23
CA LEU A 202 3.26 4.63 6.13
C LEU A 202 2.55 5.78 5.39
N ILE A 203 1.98 5.48 4.23
CA ILE A 203 1.05 6.38 3.54
C ILE A 203 -0.36 5.88 3.84
N ALA A 204 -1.07 6.62 4.69
CA ALA A 204 -2.44 6.30 5.09
C ALA A 204 -3.42 7.26 4.42
N ASP A 205 -4.23 6.73 3.51
CA ASP A 205 -5.30 7.46 2.84
C ASP A 205 -6.67 7.08 3.37
N TYR A 206 -7.58 8.05 3.38
CA TYR A 206 -8.96 7.88 3.82
C TYR A 206 -9.90 8.41 2.74
N TYR A 207 -10.92 7.61 2.46
CA TYR A 207 -11.89 7.84 1.41
C TYR A 207 -13.30 7.83 1.97
N PHE A 208 -14.06 8.88 1.65
CA PHE A 208 -15.45 9.09 2.09
C PHE A 208 -16.30 9.53 0.89
N ARG A 209 -17.62 9.58 1.06
CA ARG A 209 -18.56 9.99 0.00
C ARG A 209 -18.28 11.40 -0.52
N ASP A 210 -17.79 12.27 0.37
CA ASP A 210 -17.35 13.63 0.06
C ASP A 210 -15.92 13.80 0.55
N SER A 211 -15.12 14.59 -0.18
CA SER A 211 -13.77 14.96 0.26
C SER A 211 -13.78 15.97 1.41
N GLU A 212 -14.88 16.70 1.62
CA GLU A 212 -15.11 17.54 2.80
C GLU A 212 -15.69 16.71 3.96
N LEU A 213 -14.85 16.39 4.94
CA LEU A 213 -15.23 15.58 6.11
C LEU A 213 -16.23 16.30 7.02
N SER A 214 -17.25 15.57 7.45
CA SER A 214 -18.10 15.94 8.60
C SER A 214 -17.32 15.87 9.93
N GLU A 215 -17.91 16.42 11.00
CA GLU A 215 -17.31 16.33 12.34
C GLU A 215 -17.13 14.88 12.83
N GLU A 216 -18.05 13.98 12.43
CA GLU A 216 -18.00 12.57 12.79
C GLU A 216 -16.89 11.83 12.03
N GLU A 217 -16.74 12.10 10.72
CA GLU A 217 -15.66 11.51 9.91
C GLU A 217 -14.29 12.05 10.31
N GLU A 218 -14.16 13.33 10.65
CA GLU A 218 -12.91 13.89 11.21
C GLU A 218 -12.53 13.17 12.52
N LYS A 219 -13.50 12.92 13.40
CA LYS A 219 -13.25 12.18 14.65
C LYS A 219 -12.87 10.73 14.38
N PHE A 220 -13.51 10.09 13.41
CA PHE A 220 -13.16 8.74 12.97
C PHE A 220 -11.71 8.67 12.47
N VAL A 221 -11.32 9.59 11.58
CA VAL A 221 -9.97 9.70 11.04
C VAL A 221 -8.95 9.93 12.15
N GLN A 222 -9.27 10.79 13.14
CA GLN A 222 -8.42 11.01 14.31
C GLN A 222 -8.26 9.74 15.17
N THR A 223 -9.32 8.96 15.35
CA THR A 223 -9.29 7.72 16.12
C THR A 223 -8.45 6.65 15.39
N SER A 224 -8.64 6.48 14.08
CA SER A 224 -7.81 5.60 13.25
C SER A 224 -6.34 6.04 13.28
N ARG A 225 -6.08 7.34 13.28
CA ARG A 225 -4.72 7.89 13.39
C ARG A 225 -4.09 7.58 14.74
N GLN A 226 -4.83 7.71 15.83
CA GLN A 226 -4.34 7.35 17.16
C GLN A 226 -3.95 5.86 17.22
N LEU A 227 -4.76 4.98 16.63
CA LEU A 227 -4.46 3.55 16.54
C LEU A 227 -3.12 3.29 15.86
N GLN A 228 -2.85 3.97 14.74
CA GLN A 228 -1.55 3.87 14.05
C GLN A 228 -0.38 4.35 14.93
N GLU A 229 -0.56 5.43 15.67
CA GLU A 229 0.50 5.98 16.53
C GLU A 229 0.80 5.05 17.72
N GLU A 230 -0.22 4.39 18.26
CA GLU A 230 -0.07 3.31 19.25
C GLU A 230 0.75 2.16 18.67
N ASP A 231 0.45 1.73 17.43
CA ASP A 231 1.23 0.70 16.73
C ASP A 231 2.68 1.11 16.49
N PHE A 232 2.93 2.36 16.07
CA PHE A 232 4.28 2.87 15.82
C PHE A 232 5.17 2.73 17.06
N GLU A 233 4.66 3.14 18.23
CA GLU A 233 5.39 3.01 19.50
C GLU A 233 5.75 1.55 19.82
N LEU A 234 4.88 0.59 19.48
CA LEU A 234 5.12 -0.83 19.69
C LEU A 234 6.18 -1.38 18.75
N VAL A 235 6.06 -1.13 17.45
CA VAL A 235 6.93 -1.72 16.43
C VAL A 235 8.35 -1.13 16.48
N GLU A 236 8.50 0.13 16.84
CA GLU A 236 9.81 0.76 17.03
C GLU A 236 10.55 0.10 18.20
N ARG A 237 9.88 -0.08 19.35
CA ARG A 237 10.46 -0.80 20.50
C ARG A 237 10.73 -2.26 20.21
N GLN A 238 9.85 -2.92 19.48
CA GLN A 238 10.06 -4.30 19.04
C GLN A 238 11.31 -4.40 18.18
N TYR A 239 11.48 -3.47 17.23
CA TYR A 239 12.62 -3.43 16.33
C TYR A 239 13.94 -3.10 17.04
N GLU A 240 13.95 -2.15 17.99
CA GLU A 240 15.09 -1.92 18.89
C GLU A 240 15.48 -3.21 19.64
N GLY A 241 14.49 -3.94 20.16
CA GLY A 241 14.68 -5.24 20.82
C GLY A 241 15.32 -6.29 19.89
N LEU A 242 14.81 -6.42 18.67
CA LEU A 242 15.30 -7.38 17.67
C LEU A 242 16.73 -7.04 17.23
N THR A 243 17.04 -5.77 17.03
CA THR A 243 18.36 -5.30 16.55
C THR A 243 19.43 -5.31 17.64
N SER A 244 19.04 -5.36 18.92
CA SER A 244 19.99 -5.49 20.04
C SER A 244 20.85 -6.76 19.99
N GLY A 245 20.42 -7.79 19.25
CA GLY A 245 21.06 -9.11 19.19
C GLY A 245 20.89 -9.96 20.45
N ALA A 246 20.13 -9.48 21.45
CA ALA A 246 19.83 -10.25 22.65
C ALA A 246 18.87 -11.43 22.38
N LEU A 247 18.06 -11.32 21.32
CA LEU A 247 17.15 -12.36 20.85
C LEU A 247 17.67 -12.92 19.53
N GLY A 248 18.00 -14.21 19.51
CA GLY A 248 18.40 -14.90 18.27
C GLY A 248 17.22 -15.28 17.37
N GLN A 249 16.04 -15.52 17.96
CA GLN A 249 14.78 -15.77 17.29
C GLN A 249 13.62 -15.56 18.30
N ALA A 250 12.47 -15.12 17.80
CA ALA A 250 11.23 -15.09 18.58
C ALA A 250 10.39 -16.35 18.32
N GLN A 251 9.49 -16.66 19.26
CA GLN A 251 8.50 -17.72 19.11
C GLN A 251 7.14 -17.07 18.84
N LEU A 252 6.54 -17.40 17.70
CA LEU A 252 5.18 -16.96 17.40
C LEU A 252 4.16 -17.70 18.28
N GLY A 253 3.14 -16.97 18.70
CA GLY A 253 1.94 -17.45 19.34
C GLY A 253 1.08 -18.30 18.40
N PRO A 254 0.17 -19.13 18.94
CA PRO A 254 -0.69 -19.99 18.11
C PRO A 254 -1.64 -19.23 17.17
N ASN A 255 -1.97 -17.97 17.49
CA ASN A 255 -2.90 -17.14 16.71
C ASN A 255 -2.19 -16.30 15.63
N GLU A 256 -0.86 -16.20 15.66
CA GLU A 256 -0.06 -15.38 14.73
C GLU A 256 0.21 -16.09 13.39
N HIS A 257 -0.81 -16.76 12.84
CA HIS A 257 -0.67 -17.58 11.63
C HIS A 257 -0.27 -16.75 10.40
N THR A 258 -0.86 -15.56 10.24
CA THR A 258 -0.55 -14.59 9.19
C THR A 258 0.85 -14.02 9.32
N VAL A 259 1.34 -13.77 10.54
CA VAL A 259 2.74 -13.37 10.78
C VAL A 259 3.70 -14.47 10.30
N HIS A 260 3.36 -15.74 10.55
CA HIS A 260 4.11 -16.85 9.98
C HIS A 260 4.09 -16.85 8.45
N LYS A 261 2.92 -16.67 7.84
CA LYS A 261 2.74 -16.61 6.38
C LYS A 261 3.52 -15.45 5.77
N LEU A 262 3.47 -14.26 6.35
CA LEU A 262 4.25 -13.08 5.97
C LEU A 262 5.75 -13.40 5.94
N HIS A 263 6.29 -14.03 6.98
CA HIS A 263 7.70 -14.42 6.99
C HIS A 263 8.05 -15.48 5.95
N ARG A 264 7.12 -16.40 5.63
CA ARG A 264 7.30 -17.37 4.53
C ARG A 264 7.37 -16.67 3.18
N LEU A 265 6.43 -15.78 2.88
CA LEU A 265 6.41 -14.99 1.65
C LEU A 265 7.67 -14.14 1.50
N ALA A 266 8.11 -13.48 2.58
CA ALA A 266 9.35 -12.71 2.58
C ALA A 266 10.58 -13.59 2.32
N GLN A 267 10.61 -14.79 2.89
CA GLN A 267 11.71 -15.73 2.69
C GLN A 267 11.73 -16.30 1.26
N ASP A 268 10.57 -16.61 0.70
CA ASP A 268 10.43 -17.12 -0.66
C ASP A 268 10.84 -16.05 -1.67
N ALA A 269 10.39 -14.80 -1.49
CA ALA A 269 10.80 -13.65 -2.30
C ALA A 269 12.31 -13.36 -2.22
N TYR A 270 12.93 -13.53 -1.05
CA TYR A 270 14.39 -13.39 -0.92
C TYR A 270 15.19 -14.47 -1.66
N ASN A 271 14.59 -15.65 -1.87
CA ASN A 271 15.25 -16.79 -2.49
C ASN A 271 15.03 -16.89 -4.01
N ALA A 272 14.06 -16.14 -4.56
CA ALA A 272 13.77 -16.08 -5.99
C ALA A 272 14.87 -15.34 -6.76
#